data_AF-A0A2M8BZY7-F1
#
_entry.id   AF-A0A2M8BZY7-F1
#
_cell.length_a   1.000
_cell.length_b   1.000
_cell.length_c   1.000
_cell.angle_alpha   90.00
_cell.angle_beta   90.00
_cell.angle_gamma   90.00
#
_symmetry.space_group_name_H-M   'P 1'
#
loop_
_entity.id
_entity.type
_entity.pdbx_description
1 polymer ?
#
loop_
_entity_poly.entity_id
_entity_poly.type
_entity_poly.pdbx_seq_one_letter_code
_entity_poly.pdbx_strand_id
1 'polypeptide(L)'
;MPNRRVEYVLRIGPSDRYRHLHIEERGKIVFFRVQYETKVKSTWYPVVRYDTTHGFAHRDLMNIGGEVKKTPLFNQDCTSIQT
;
A
#
# COMPACT_ATOMS: atom_id res chain seq x y z
N MET A 1 3.22 18.91 16.52
CA MET A 1 2.90 18.75 15.09
C MET A 1 1.64 17.92 14.99
N PRO A 2 0.59 18.39 14.29
CA PRO A 2 -0.63 17.61 14.10
C PRO A 2 -0.34 16.38 13.22
N ASN A 3 -1.14 15.34 13.39
CA ASN A 3 -1.07 14.14 12.55
C ASN A 3 -1.42 14.52 11.12
N ARG A 4 -0.55 14.19 10.16
CA ARG A 4 -0.80 14.45 8.74
C ARG A 4 -1.30 13.19 8.07
N ARG A 5 -2.49 13.27 7.49
CA ARG A 5 -3.07 12.22 6.66
C ARG A 5 -2.93 12.63 5.19
N VAL A 6 -2.34 11.77 4.38
CA VAL A 6 -2.19 11.99 2.94
C VAL A 6 -2.84 10.83 2.21
N GLU A 7 -3.78 11.13 1.33
CA GLU A 7 -4.50 10.14 0.53
C GLU A 7 -4.58 10.63 -0.92
N TYR A 8 -4.19 9.78 -1.87
CA TYR A 8 -4.28 10.10 -3.29
C TYR A 8 -4.36 8.84 -4.15
N VAL A 9 -4.79 9.04 -5.40
CA VAL A 9 -4.82 8.00 -6.43
C VAL A 9 -4.05 8.52 -7.64
N LEU A 10 -3.04 7.76 -8.06
CA LEU A 10 -2.26 8.03 -9.26
C LEU A 10 -2.68 7.05 -10.35
N ARG A 11 -3.02 7.55 -11.54
CA ARG A 11 -3.15 6.72 -12.73
C ARG A 11 -1.75 6.41 -13.25
N ILE A 12 -1.38 5.13 -13.31
CA ILE A 12 -0.12 4.69 -13.93
C ILE A 12 -0.33 4.52 -15.44
N GLY A 13 -1.52 4.06 -15.83
CA GLY A 13 -1.92 3.87 -17.22
C GLY A 13 -3.43 3.88 -17.41
N PRO A 14 -3.92 3.62 -18.63
CA PRO A 14 -5.35 3.58 -18.94
C PRO A 14 -6.13 2.58 -18.06
N SER A 15 -5.49 1.45 -17.77
CA SER A 15 -6.05 0.33 -17.02
C SER A 15 -5.40 0.13 -15.67
N ASP A 16 -4.51 1.02 -15.23
CA ASP A 16 -3.65 0.78 -14.07
C ASP A 16 -3.63 1.98 -13.15
N ARG A 17 -3.84 1.74 -11.85
CA ARG A 17 -3.80 2.80 -10.84
C ARG A 17 -3.14 2.35 -9.54
N TYR A 18 -2.58 3.35 -8.87
CA TYR A 18 -1.93 3.26 -7.60
C TYR A 18 -2.74 4.08 -6.58
N ARG A 19 -3.08 3.46 -5.46
CA ARG A 19 -3.74 4.13 -4.33
C ARG A 19 -2.76 4.24 -3.18
N HIS A 20 -2.72 5.42 -2.59
CA HIS A 20 -1.85 5.73 -1.48
C HIS A 20 -2.64 6.31 -0.33
N LEU A 21 -2.35 5.83 0.86
CA LEU A 21 -2.74 6.43 2.12
C LEU A 21 -1.56 6.31 3.07
N HIS A 22 -1.17 7.40 3.72
CA HIS A 22 -0.32 7.33 4.90
C HIS A 22 -0.77 8.28 6.00
N ILE A 23 -0.41 7.93 7.22
CA ILE A 23 -0.55 8.77 8.41
C ILE A 23 0.85 9.00 8.95
N GLU A 24 1.19 10.27 9.09
CA GLU A 24 2.44 10.75 9.63
C GLU A 24 2.21 11.39 11.01
N GLU A 25 2.99 10.97 11.99
CA GLU A 25 3.04 11.55 13.33
C GLU A 25 4.47 12.00 13.62
N ARG A 26 4.64 13.29 13.95
CA ARG A 26 5.96 13.86 14.31
C ARG A 26 7.07 13.55 13.29
N GLY A 27 6.77 13.62 11.99
CA GLY A 27 7.76 13.35 10.94
C GLY A 27 7.94 11.87 10.58
N LYS A 28 7.20 10.94 11.22
CA LYS A 28 7.31 9.49 11.00
C LYS A 28 6.01 8.91 10.45
N ILE A 29 6.10 8.07 9.42
CA ILE A 29 4.96 7.29 8.92
C ILE A 29 4.64 6.19 9.93
N VAL A 30 3.51 6.30 10.62
CA VAL A 30 3.04 5.29 11.59
C VAL A 30 2.07 4.29 10.96
N PHE A 31 1.44 4.68 9.84
CA PHE A 31 0.56 3.82 9.08
C PHE A 31 0.68 4.14 7.60
N PHE A 32 0.68 3.09 6.76
CA PHE A 32 0.46 3.27 5.34
C PHE A 32 -0.39 2.15 4.76
N ARG A 33 -1.05 2.47 3.64
CA ARG A 33 -1.69 1.53 2.73
C ARG A 33 -1.38 1.95 1.31
N VAL A 34 -0.71 1.07 0.60
CA VAL A 34 -0.32 1.24 -0.79
C VAL A 34 -0.92 0.09 -1.59
N GLN A 35 -1.67 0.39 -2.64
CA GLN A 35 -2.40 -0.63 -3.39
C GLN A 35 -2.31 -0.38 -4.89
N TYR A 36 -1.92 -1.41 -5.63
CA TYR A 36 -2.00 -1.45 -7.08
C TYR A 36 -3.29 -2.15 -7.51
N GLU A 37 -3.99 -1.53 -8.45
CA GLU A 37 -5.22 -2.03 -9.02
C GLU A 37 -5.14 -1.98 -10.55
N THR A 38 -5.66 -3.02 -11.19
CA THR A 38 -5.79 -3.09 -12.65
C THR A 38 -7.24 -3.20 -13.06
N LYS A 39 -7.58 -2.70 -14.24
CA LYS A 39 -8.94 -2.63 -14.76
C LYS A 39 -9.20 -3.82 -15.69
N VAL A 40 -10.16 -4.68 -15.33
CA VAL A 40 -10.62 -5.81 -16.13
C VAL A 40 -12.12 -5.65 -16.38
N LYS A 41 -12.55 -5.68 -17.64
CA LYS A 41 -13.97 -5.53 -18.04
C LYS A 41 -14.67 -4.35 -17.35
N SER A 42 -14.00 -3.20 -17.30
CA SER A 42 -14.46 -1.96 -16.66
C SER A 42 -14.47 -1.92 -15.12
N THR A 43 -14.09 -3.01 -14.46
CA THR A 43 -14.01 -3.10 -12.99
C THR A 43 -12.55 -3.03 -12.53
N TRP A 44 -12.27 -2.31 -11.44
CA TRP A 44 -10.95 -2.25 -10.84
C TRP A 44 -10.76 -3.42 -9.87
N TYR A 45 -9.71 -4.21 -10.08
CA TYR A 45 -9.34 -5.33 -9.24
C TYR A 45 -8.05 -5.01 -8.50
N PRO A 46 -7.98 -5.22 -7.18
CA PRO A 46 -6.73 -5.16 -6.46
C PRO A 46 -5.83 -6.32 -6.88
N VAL A 47 -4.55 -6.04 -7.07
CA VAL A 47 -3.56 -7.04 -7.45
C VAL A 47 -2.52 -7.22 -6.35
N VAL A 48 -2.04 -6.11 -5.79
CA VAL A 48 -1.13 -6.14 -4.64
C VAL A 48 -1.44 -4.98 -3.69
N ARG A 49 -1.44 -5.26 -2.39
CA ARG A 49 -1.51 -4.26 -1.32
C ARG A 49 -0.36 -4.46 -0.34
N TYR A 50 0.23 -3.35 0.07
CA TYR A 50 1.15 -3.26 1.19
C TYR A 50 0.50 -2.39 2.26
N ASP A 51 0.38 -2.90 3.48
CA ASP A 51 -0.11 -2.08 4.60
C ASP A 51 0.46 -2.52 5.94
N THR A 52 0.26 -1.68 6.95
CA THR A 52 0.72 -1.90 8.33
C THR A 52 -0.42 -2.10 9.31
N THR A 53 -1.59 -2.56 8.84
CA THR A 53 -2.82 -2.61 9.65
C THR A 53 -2.72 -3.53 10.88
N HIS A 54 -1.72 -4.40 10.95
CA HIS A 54 -1.46 -5.33 12.06
C HIS A 54 -0.16 -5.05 12.83
N GLY A 55 0.36 -3.81 12.77
CA GLY A 55 1.61 -3.43 13.48
C GLY A 55 2.89 -3.87 12.77
N PHE A 56 2.79 -4.69 11.72
CA PHE A 56 3.88 -5.07 10.82
C PHE A 56 3.47 -4.87 9.38
N ALA A 57 4.44 -4.53 8.54
CA ALA A 57 4.23 -4.47 7.10
C ALA A 57 3.93 -5.88 6.57
N HIS A 58 2.96 -5.99 5.69
CA HIS A 58 2.71 -7.24 4.97
C HIS A 58 2.27 -6.94 3.54
N ARG A 59 2.46 -7.92 2.67
CA ARG A 59 2.03 -7.91 1.27
C ARG A 59 0.85 -8.86 1.11
N ASP A 60 -0.26 -8.32 0.63
CA ASP A 60 -1.41 -9.08 0.16
C ASP A 60 -1.39 -9.15 -1.37
N LEU A 61 -1.20 -10.33 -1.94
CA LEU A 61 -1.41 -10.58 -3.37
C LEU A 61 -2.83 -11.07 -3.59
N MET A 62 -3.56 -10.43 -4.49
CA MET A 62 -4.99 -10.67 -4.72
C MET A 62 -5.20 -11.07 -6.18
N ASN A 63 -6.05 -12.08 -6.41
CA ASN A 63 -6.47 -12.45 -7.76
C ASN A 63 -7.92 -12.03 -8.03
N ILE A 64 -8.33 -12.12 -9.30
CA ILE A 64 -9.69 -11.77 -9.75
C ILE A 64 -10.76 -12.66 -9.10
N GLY A 65 -10.40 -13.88 -8.69
CA GLY A 65 -11.26 -14.82 -7.97
C GLY A 65 -11.46 -14.49 -6.48
N GLY A 66 -10.78 -13.48 -5.95
CA GLY A 66 -10.88 -13.05 -4.56
C GLY A 66 -9.96 -13.79 -3.59
N GLU A 67 -9.10 -14.69 -4.07
CA GLU A 67 -8.10 -15.32 -3.23
C GLU A 67 -7.02 -14.31 -2.83
N VAL A 68 -6.59 -14.38 -1.57
CA VAL A 68 -5.58 -13.47 -1.00
C VAL A 68 -4.42 -14.28 -0.45
N LYS A 69 -3.23 -14.09 -1.01
CA LYS A 69 -1.98 -14.63 -0.48
C LYS A 69 -1.27 -13.57 0.34
N LYS A 70 -1.27 -13.74 1.67
CA LYS A 70 -0.58 -12.86 2.61
C LYS A 70 0.87 -13.28 2.77
N THR A 71 1.79 -12.33 2.70
CA THR A 71 3.22 -12.52 3.00
C THR A 71 3.64 -11.47 4.01
N PRO A 72 4.00 -11.83 5.26
CA PRO A 72 4.56 -10.86 6.19
C PRO A 72 5.87 -10.30 5.63
N LEU A 73 6.08 -9.00 5.79
CA LEU A 73 7.35 -8.36 5.55
C LEU A 73 7.98 -8.17 6.92
N PHE A 74 8.79 -9.14 7.33
CA PHE A 74 9.67 -8.97 8.47
C PHE A 74 10.79 -8.04 8.03
N ASN A 75 10.69 -6.76 8.38
CA ASN A 75 11.68 -5.77 7.98
C ASN A 75 13.03 -6.13 8.62
N GLN A 76 14.05 -6.37 7.80
CA GLN A 76 15.31 -5.66 8.04
C GLN A 76 15.00 -4.19 7.77
N ASP A 77 15.37 -3.32 8.69
CA ASP A 77 15.01 -1.90 8.72
C ASP A 77 15.17 -1.19 7.35
N CYS A 78 14.08 -0.69 6.77
CA CYS A 78 14.13 0.24 5.63
C CYS A 78 14.44 1.69 6.08
N THR A 79 15.17 1.87 7.18
CA THR A 79 15.51 3.19 7.73
C THR A 79 17.00 3.54 7.58
N SER A 80 17.83 2.65 7.02
CA SER A 80 19.24 2.96 6.73
C SER A 80 19.40 3.59 5.36
N ILE A 81 18.96 4.84 5.21
CA ILE A 81 19.70 5.77 4.36
C ILE A 81 20.96 6.09 5.16
N GLN A 82 22.03 5.31 4.97
CA GLN A 82 23.37 5.74 5.38
C GLN A 82 23.79 6.86 4.43
N THR A 83 24.02 8.02 5.04
CA THR A 83 24.65 9.23 4.51
C THR A 83 25.87 8.98 3.65
#